data_AF-A0A4R6F6N5-F1
#
_entry.id   AF-A0A4R6F6N5-F1
#
_cell.length_a   1.000
_cell.length_b   1.000
_cell.length_c   1.000
_cell.angle_alpha   90.00
_cell.angle_beta   90.00
_cell.angle_gamma   90.00
#
_symmetry.space_group_name_H-M   'P 1'
#
loop_
_entity.id
_entity.type
_entity.pdbx_description
1 polymer ?
#
loop_
_entity_poly.entity_id
_entity_poly.type
_entity_poly.pdbx_seq_one_letter_code
_entity_poly.pdbx_strand_id
1 'polypeptide(L)'
;MRNRLTRGRSSAIARALLAASTIAISGCGGHDSAPANVAAQTSAAMCSALAGMTVPASSIGLPTTGATVISATLVADTDPGNTNGEYCKVLGSIHPVDFNAPDIHAEVDLPTNFNGKSVHFGGAGFDGTIPATEGSPLDGFLAGAEPAGVTTPLRRGYVTLGSDSGHEGTLFDGSFAANDEALANYAGNHMPRLLFFLTQIWGKTWVQNWSC
;
A
#
# COMPACT_ATOMS: atom_id res chain seq x y z
N MET A 1 -1.31 -21.52 75.51
CA MET A 1 -0.45 -22.64 75.05
C MET A 1 0.45 -22.07 73.95
N ARG A 2 1.73 -21.74 74.21
CA ARG A 2 2.94 -22.61 74.14
C ARG A 2 3.06 -23.30 72.75
N ASN A 3 4.14 -23.27 71.97
CA ASN A 3 5.50 -22.73 72.12
C ASN A 3 6.25 -22.84 70.76
N ARG A 4 7.08 -21.81 70.43
CA ARG A 4 8.45 -21.81 69.85
C ARG A 4 8.96 -22.85 68.81
N LEU A 5 9.48 -22.30 67.69
CA LEU A 5 10.87 -22.34 67.15
C LEU A 5 11.72 -23.63 67.22
N THR A 6 12.38 -23.97 66.10
CA THR A 6 13.86 -24.14 65.92
C THR A 6 14.13 -24.21 64.40
N ARG A 7 15.01 -23.45 63.70
CA ARG A 7 16.39 -22.92 63.84
C ARG A 7 17.47 -23.90 63.37
N GLY A 8 18.12 -23.54 62.26
CA GLY A 8 19.44 -24.03 61.86
C GLY A 8 20.10 -23.00 60.94
N ARG A 9 20.96 -22.15 61.50
CA ARG A 9 21.88 -21.24 60.78
C ARG A 9 23.16 -22.01 60.49
N SER A 10 23.82 -21.75 59.37
CA SER A 10 25.28 -21.60 59.33
C SER A 10 25.76 -20.95 58.03
N SER A 11 26.74 -20.07 58.21
CA SER A 11 27.36 -19.15 57.25
C SER A 11 28.50 -19.78 56.45
N ALA A 12 28.74 -19.27 55.24
CA ALA A 12 30.06 -18.98 54.64
C ALA A 12 29.80 -18.35 53.25
N ILE A 13 29.89 -17.03 53.05
CA ILE A 13 31.09 -16.25 52.66
C ILE A 13 32.01 -17.01 51.68
N ALA A 14 31.95 -16.66 50.39
CA ALA A 14 33.14 -16.57 49.54
C ALA A 14 32.88 -15.73 48.27
N ARG A 15 33.36 -14.48 48.33
CA ARG A 15 34.14 -13.75 47.32
C ARG A 15 33.58 -13.54 45.90
N ALA A 16 33.47 -12.25 45.59
CA ALA A 16 33.24 -11.66 44.28
C ALA A 16 34.28 -12.07 43.23
N LEU A 17 33.78 -12.24 42.00
CA LEU A 17 34.51 -11.92 40.77
C LEU A 17 33.61 -11.00 39.95
N LEU A 18 33.96 -9.72 39.92
CA LEU A 18 33.48 -8.79 38.89
C LEU A 18 34.09 -9.26 37.56
N ALA A 19 33.30 -9.95 36.73
CA ALA A 19 33.60 -10.04 35.31
C ALA A 19 33.01 -8.79 34.65
N ALA A 20 33.86 -7.81 34.38
CA ALA A 20 33.53 -6.69 33.51
C ALA A 20 33.30 -7.25 32.10
N SER A 21 32.04 -7.47 31.75
CA SER A 21 31.66 -7.78 30.37
C SER A 21 31.88 -6.53 29.52
N THR A 22 33.03 -6.44 28.88
CA THR A 22 33.29 -5.51 27.78
C THR A 22 32.28 -5.81 26.67
N ILE A 23 31.32 -4.91 26.48
CA ILE A 23 30.49 -4.89 25.29
C ILE A 23 31.43 -4.59 24.12
N ALA A 24 31.75 -5.62 23.33
CA ALA A 24 32.44 -5.46 22.07
C ALA A 24 31.49 -4.74 21.12
N ILE A 25 31.76 -3.47 20.85
CA ILE A 25 31.18 -2.76 19.71
C ILE A 25 31.68 -3.52 18.48
N SER A 26 30.80 -4.29 17.82
CA SER A 26 31.12 -4.88 16.52
C SER A 26 31.21 -3.74 15.51
N GLY A 27 32.40 -3.18 15.36
CA GLY A 27 32.74 -2.38 14.18
C GLY A 27 32.66 -3.30 12.96
N CYS A 28 31.87 -2.89 11.96
CA CYS A 28 31.99 -3.43 10.61
C CYS A 28 33.35 -3.00 10.05
N GLY A 29 34.39 -3.79 10.36
CA GLY A 29 35.67 -3.77 9.67
C GLY A 29 35.55 -4.59 8.39
N GLY A 30 35.87 -3.95 7.26
CA GLY A 30 35.64 -4.44 5.91
C GLY A 30 36.36 -5.75 5.56
N HIS A 31 35.71 -6.50 4.68
CA HIS A 31 36.39 -7.31 3.67
C HIS A 31 36.05 -6.67 2.33
N ASP A 32 37.07 -6.29 1.57
CA ASP A 32 37.02 -5.63 0.26
C ASP A 32 36.42 -6.54 -0.83
N SER A 33 35.13 -6.82 -0.73
CA SER A 33 34.30 -6.90 -1.91
C SER A 33 33.75 -5.51 -2.08
N ALA A 34 34.20 -4.79 -3.12
CA ALA A 34 33.50 -3.59 -3.57
C ALA A 34 32.00 -3.92 -3.54
N PRO A 35 31.15 -3.12 -2.84
CA PRO A 35 29.73 -3.36 -2.93
C PRO A 35 29.43 -3.39 -4.42
N ALA A 36 28.90 -4.51 -4.90
CA ALA A 36 28.33 -4.55 -6.24
C ALA A 36 27.46 -3.30 -6.29
N ASN A 37 27.77 -2.40 -7.22
CA ASN A 37 27.00 -1.19 -7.41
C ASN A 37 25.59 -1.69 -7.75
N VAL A 38 24.73 -1.82 -6.74
CA VAL A 38 23.32 -2.10 -6.92
C VAL A 38 22.85 -0.83 -7.59
N ALA A 39 22.85 -0.84 -8.92
CA ALA A 39 22.40 0.30 -9.69
C ALA A 39 21.01 0.64 -9.15
N ALA A 40 20.89 1.81 -8.53
CA ALA A 40 19.62 2.32 -8.07
C ALA A 40 18.67 2.26 -9.27
N GLN A 41 17.60 1.47 -9.14
CA GLN A 41 16.66 1.31 -10.25
C GLN A 41 16.06 2.68 -10.55
N THR A 42 15.90 3.02 -11.84
CA THR A 42 15.24 4.26 -12.23
C THR A 42 13.74 4.17 -11.94
N SER A 43 13.06 5.30 -11.74
CA SER A 43 11.59 5.32 -11.58
C SER A 43 10.88 4.64 -12.75
N ALA A 44 11.38 4.85 -13.98
CA ALA A 44 10.89 4.16 -15.18
C ALA A 44 11.05 2.62 -15.10
N ALA A 45 12.19 2.12 -14.65
CA ALA A 45 12.42 0.69 -14.49
C ALA A 45 11.53 0.09 -13.39
N MET A 46 11.41 0.77 -12.25
CA MET A 46 10.53 0.33 -11.17
C MET A 46 9.06 0.31 -11.59
N CYS A 47 8.60 1.33 -12.32
CA CYS A 47 7.22 1.40 -12.81
C CYS A 47 6.93 0.29 -13.83
N SER A 48 7.77 0.15 -14.86
CA SER A 48 7.56 -0.87 -15.91
C SER A 48 7.63 -2.30 -15.38
N ALA A 49 8.37 -2.55 -14.30
CA ALA A 49 8.42 -3.86 -13.65
C ALA A 49 7.10 -4.30 -13.01
N LEU A 50 6.14 -3.39 -12.80
CA LEU A 50 4.82 -3.71 -12.27
C LEU A 50 3.88 -4.30 -13.33
N ALA A 51 4.06 -3.98 -14.61
CA ALA A 51 3.15 -4.41 -15.66
C ALA A 51 3.09 -5.96 -15.74
N GLY A 52 1.87 -6.51 -15.73
CA GLY A 52 1.65 -7.97 -15.75
C GLY A 52 1.92 -8.66 -14.42
N MET A 53 2.25 -7.94 -13.35
CA MET A 53 2.42 -8.52 -12.02
C MET A 53 1.12 -9.17 -11.54
N THR A 54 1.21 -10.41 -11.08
CA THR A 54 0.10 -11.11 -10.42
C THR A 54 0.21 -11.00 -8.90
N VAL A 55 -0.93 -10.75 -8.25
CA VAL A 55 -1.10 -10.78 -6.80
C VAL A 55 -1.86 -12.06 -6.43
N PRO A 56 -1.30 -12.94 -5.59
CA PRO A 56 -1.98 -14.16 -5.19
C PRO A 56 -3.18 -13.84 -4.29
N ALA A 57 -4.24 -14.65 -4.39
CA ALA A 57 -5.45 -14.51 -3.56
C ALA A 57 -5.13 -14.45 -2.05
N SER A 58 -4.14 -15.22 -1.59
CA SER A 58 -3.70 -15.24 -0.18
C SER A 58 -3.16 -13.92 0.33
N SER A 59 -2.77 -12.98 -0.55
CA SER A 59 -2.31 -11.65 -0.20
C SER A 59 -3.44 -10.61 -0.12
N ILE A 60 -4.68 -10.99 -0.44
CA ILE A 60 -5.85 -10.12 -0.38
C ILE A 60 -6.71 -10.57 0.81
N GLY A 61 -6.97 -9.66 1.75
CA GLY A 61 -7.62 -9.99 3.02
C GLY A 61 -9.09 -10.42 2.93
N LEU A 62 -9.70 -10.36 1.73
CA LEU A 62 -11.04 -10.86 1.45
C LEU A 62 -10.99 -11.90 0.31
N PRO A 63 -11.93 -12.88 0.26
CA PRO A 63 -11.92 -13.94 -0.75
C PRO A 63 -11.90 -13.39 -2.19
N THR A 64 -10.84 -13.69 -2.94
CA THR A 64 -10.67 -13.39 -4.37
C THR A 64 -10.07 -14.62 -5.07
N THR A 65 -9.96 -14.57 -6.39
CA THR A 65 -9.10 -15.52 -7.14
C THR A 65 -7.71 -14.94 -7.44
N GLY A 66 -7.44 -13.71 -7.00
CA GLY A 66 -6.16 -13.01 -7.16
C GLY A 66 -6.38 -11.61 -7.73
N ALA A 67 -5.31 -10.95 -8.15
CA ALA A 67 -5.37 -9.72 -8.91
C ALA A 67 -4.22 -9.64 -9.92
N THR A 68 -4.37 -8.79 -10.92
CA THR A 68 -3.37 -8.59 -11.97
C THR A 68 -3.17 -7.10 -12.20
N VAL A 69 -1.92 -6.65 -12.29
CA VAL A 69 -1.58 -5.33 -12.80
C VAL A 69 -1.69 -5.36 -14.33
N ILE A 70 -2.72 -4.70 -14.87
CA ILE A 70 -3.01 -4.63 -16.30
C ILE A 70 -1.94 -3.78 -17.00
N SER A 71 -1.63 -2.61 -16.44
CA SER A 71 -0.61 -1.71 -16.98
C SER A 71 0.06 -0.91 -15.88
N ALA A 72 1.29 -0.48 -16.16
CA ALA A 72 2.04 0.43 -15.32
C ALA A 72 2.84 1.37 -16.22
N THR A 73 2.51 2.65 -16.18
CA THR A 73 3.06 3.68 -17.08
C THR A 73 3.64 4.80 -16.26
N LEU A 74 4.91 5.13 -16.50
CA LEU A 74 5.52 6.31 -15.89
C LEU A 74 4.98 7.55 -16.61
N VAL A 75 4.42 8.47 -15.83
CA VAL A 75 4.02 9.80 -16.27
C VAL A 75 5.10 10.77 -15.79
N ALA A 76 5.76 11.44 -16.71
CA ALA A 76 6.85 12.37 -16.39
C ALA A 76 6.29 13.72 -15.93
N ASP A 77 7.02 14.45 -15.08
CA ASP A 77 6.68 15.82 -14.68
C ASP A 77 6.59 16.78 -15.89
N THR A 78 7.28 16.44 -16.98
CA THR A 78 7.27 17.21 -18.23
C THR A 78 6.14 16.85 -19.19
N ASP A 79 5.31 15.85 -18.86
CA ASP A 79 4.25 15.41 -19.76
C ASP A 79 3.16 16.48 -19.90
N PRO A 80 2.63 16.71 -21.12
CA PRO A 80 1.61 17.74 -21.34
C PRO A 80 0.38 17.55 -20.45
N GLY A 81 0.01 18.59 -19.69
CA GLY A 81 -1.16 18.58 -18.82
C GLY A 81 -0.93 17.94 -17.44
N ASN A 82 0.23 17.31 -17.20
CA ASN A 82 0.56 16.81 -15.89
C ASN A 82 0.91 17.97 -14.94
N THR A 83 0.19 18.04 -13.82
CA THR A 83 0.46 19.02 -12.74
C THR A 83 0.82 18.35 -11.41
N ASN A 84 0.96 17.03 -11.42
CA ASN A 84 1.14 16.18 -10.25
C ASN A 84 2.62 15.83 -9.95
N GLY A 85 3.55 16.17 -10.84
CA GLY A 85 4.93 15.69 -10.76
C GLY A 85 5.08 14.31 -11.44
N GLU A 86 6.25 13.69 -11.33
CA GLU A 86 6.47 12.34 -11.84
C GLU A 86 5.79 11.27 -10.96
N TYR A 87 5.04 10.36 -11.58
CA TYR A 87 4.42 9.23 -10.90
C TYR A 87 4.27 8.01 -11.82
N CYS A 88 4.09 6.83 -11.23
CA CYS A 88 3.72 5.63 -11.95
C CYS A 88 2.21 5.41 -11.84
N LYS A 89 1.50 5.50 -12.97
CA LYS A 89 0.08 5.18 -13.08
C LYS A 89 -0.08 3.67 -13.26
N VAL A 90 -0.77 3.02 -12.33
CA VAL A 90 -0.96 1.57 -12.32
C VAL A 90 -2.45 1.26 -12.45
N LEU A 91 -2.82 0.53 -13.50
CA LEU A 91 -4.15 -0.03 -13.65
C LEU A 91 -4.14 -1.51 -13.27
N GLY A 92 -5.10 -1.93 -12.47
CA GLY A 92 -5.22 -3.29 -11.97
C GLY A 92 -6.64 -3.84 -12.09
N SER A 93 -6.72 -5.16 -12.05
CA SER A 93 -7.98 -5.90 -11.90
C SER A 93 -7.86 -6.83 -10.70
N ILE A 94 -8.85 -6.81 -9.81
CA ILE A 94 -8.99 -7.75 -8.70
C ILE A 94 -10.12 -8.71 -9.02
N HIS A 95 -9.79 -10.01 -9.07
CA HIS A 95 -10.66 -11.03 -9.61
C HIS A 95 -11.62 -11.59 -8.55
N PRO A 96 -12.91 -11.75 -8.89
CA PRO A 96 -13.93 -12.22 -7.97
C PRO A 96 -13.76 -13.72 -7.68
N VAL A 97 -14.56 -14.22 -6.73
CA VAL A 97 -14.71 -15.66 -6.49
C VAL A 97 -15.85 -16.23 -7.33
N ASP A 98 -16.97 -15.51 -7.44
CA ASP A 98 -18.05 -15.81 -8.36
C ASP A 98 -17.63 -15.46 -9.79
N PHE A 99 -17.62 -16.46 -10.66
CA PHE A 99 -17.24 -16.28 -12.07
C PHE A 99 -18.24 -15.42 -12.86
N ASN A 100 -19.43 -15.16 -12.33
CA ASN A 100 -20.42 -14.26 -12.93
C ASN A 100 -20.32 -12.83 -12.41
N ALA A 101 -19.54 -12.58 -11.35
CA ALA A 101 -19.27 -11.23 -10.90
C ALA A 101 -18.22 -10.58 -11.82
N PRO A 102 -18.27 -9.25 -12.02
CA PRO A 102 -17.19 -8.53 -12.68
C PRO A 102 -15.92 -8.47 -11.82
N ASP A 103 -14.79 -8.23 -12.47
CA ASP A 103 -13.59 -7.78 -11.80
C ASP A 103 -13.81 -6.41 -11.14
N ILE A 104 -13.06 -6.11 -10.08
CA ILE A 104 -12.90 -4.73 -9.61
C ILE A 104 -11.73 -4.13 -10.39
N HIS A 105 -11.99 -3.15 -11.24
CA HIS A 105 -10.92 -2.37 -11.86
C HIS A 105 -10.48 -1.25 -10.92
N ALA A 106 -9.17 -1.06 -10.84
CA ALA A 106 -8.55 -0.12 -9.92
C ALA A 106 -7.45 0.69 -10.60
N GLU A 107 -7.31 1.93 -10.11
CA GLU A 107 -6.19 2.79 -10.42
C GLU A 107 -5.40 3.09 -9.14
N VAL A 108 -4.08 3.05 -9.24
CA VAL A 108 -3.14 3.43 -8.19
C VAL A 108 -2.05 4.29 -8.80
N ASP A 109 -1.90 5.52 -8.31
CA ASP A 109 -0.83 6.43 -8.74
C ASP A 109 0.25 6.49 -7.66
N LEU A 110 1.47 6.11 -8.05
CA LEU A 110 2.63 6.03 -7.16
C LEU A 110 3.56 7.21 -7.42
N PRO A 111 3.52 8.28 -6.61
CA PRO A 111 4.38 9.44 -6.83
C PRO A 111 5.85 9.11 -6.54
N THR A 112 6.76 9.61 -7.38
CA THR A 112 8.20 9.52 -7.11
C THR A 112 8.57 10.32 -5.85
N ASN A 113 7.86 11.42 -5.55
CA ASN A 113 8.02 12.25 -4.35
C ASN A 113 7.13 11.79 -3.18
N PHE A 114 7.06 10.49 -2.93
CA PHE A 114 6.19 9.93 -1.89
C PHE A 114 6.43 10.51 -0.49
N ASN A 115 5.35 10.83 0.22
CA ASN A 115 5.37 11.47 1.53
C ASN A 115 5.00 10.52 2.70
N GLY A 116 4.88 9.22 2.46
CA GLY A 116 4.51 8.26 3.51
C GLY A 116 3.00 8.07 3.71
N LYS A 117 2.15 8.64 2.85
CA LYS A 117 0.68 8.61 3.00
C LYS A 117 -0.01 8.18 1.72
N SER A 118 -1.17 7.55 1.87
CA SER A 118 -2.08 7.23 0.77
C SER A 118 -3.45 7.86 1.01
N VAL A 119 -4.22 8.10 -0.05
CA VAL A 119 -5.61 8.55 0.01
C VAL A 119 -6.46 7.79 -1.00
N HIS A 120 -7.55 7.21 -0.52
CA HIS A 120 -8.53 6.54 -1.36
C HIS A 120 -9.60 7.54 -1.78
N PHE A 121 -9.79 7.69 -3.09
CA PHE A 121 -10.88 8.41 -3.72
C PHE A 121 -12.12 7.51 -3.76
N GLY A 122 -13.17 7.90 -3.06
CA GLY A 122 -14.47 7.24 -3.19
C GLY A 122 -15.13 7.59 -4.52
N GLY A 123 -16.02 6.71 -4.98
CA GLY A 123 -16.88 6.97 -6.13
C GLY A 123 -18.10 7.83 -5.78
N ALA A 124 -19.09 7.80 -6.66
CA ALA A 124 -20.37 8.48 -6.53
C ALA A 124 -21.52 7.69 -7.18
N GLY A 125 -22.75 7.93 -6.71
CA GLY A 125 -23.92 7.23 -7.23
C GLY A 125 -23.89 5.75 -6.86
N PHE A 126 -24.10 4.88 -7.84
CA PHE A 126 -24.02 3.42 -7.68
C PHE A 126 -22.65 2.85 -8.02
N ASP A 127 -21.63 3.70 -8.21
CA ASP A 127 -20.30 3.36 -8.74
C ASP A 127 -20.39 2.49 -10.00
N GLY A 128 -19.27 2.16 -10.65
CA GLY A 128 -19.27 1.75 -12.05
C GLY A 128 -18.18 2.40 -12.90
N THR A 129 -17.43 3.32 -12.31
CA THR A 129 -16.31 4.01 -12.92
C THR A 129 -15.23 4.28 -11.88
N ILE A 130 -13.97 4.25 -12.31
CA ILE A 130 -12.85 4.65 -11.45
C ILE A 130 -12.90 6.19 -11.29
N PRO A 131 -12.83 6.72 -10.06
CA PRO A 131 -12.78 8.16 -9.84
C PRO A 131 -11.48 8.78 -10.38
N ALA A 132 -11.48 10.08 -10.66
CA ALA A 132 -10.29 10.80 -11.15
C ALA A 132 -9.23 10.98 -10.03
N THR A 133 -8.41 9.95 -9.81
CA THR A 133 -7.39 9.87 -8.73
C THR A 133 -6.24 10.86 -8.89
N GLU A 134 -6.01 11.36 -10.10
CA GLU A 134 -5.04 12.41 -10.40
C GLU A 134 -5.50 13.82 -9.95
N GLY A 135 -6.79 13.97 -9.64
CA GLY A 135 -7.44 15.24 -9.33
C GLY A 135 -7.45 15.58 -7.84
N SER A 136 -8.38 16.46 -7.47
CA SER A 136 -8.76 16.67 -6.06
C SER A 136 -9.97 15.80 -5.74
N PRO A 137 -10.05 15.24 -4.53
CA PRO A 137 -11.26 14.54 -4.12
C PRO A 137 -12.43 15.52 -4.19
N LEU A 138 -13.59 15.04 -4.61
CA LEU A 138 -14.82 15.81 -4.46
C LEU A 138 -15.03 15.98 -2.96
N ASP A 139 -14.80 17.18 -2.45
CA ASP A 139 -15.22 17.51 -1.10
C ASP A 139 -16.74 17.39 -1.07
N GLY A 140 -17.32 16.71 -0.09
CA GLY A 140 -18.77 16.57 0.06
C GLY A 140 -19.53 17.89 0.29
N PHE A 141 -18.88 19.03 0.05
CA PHE A 141 -19.43 20.37 0.03
C PHE A 141 -19.58 20.86 -1.42
N LEU A 142 -20.59 21.69 -1.64
CA LEU A 142 -21.13 22.11 -2.95
C LEU A 142 -20.16 22.84 -3.90
N ALA A 143 -18.85 22.90 -3.59
CA ALA A 143 -17.84 23.61 -4.37
C ALA A 143 -16.89 22.70 -5.16
N GLY A 144 -16.81 21.39 -4.87
CA GLY A 144 -16.07 20.40 -5.67
C GLY A 144 -14.60 20.75 -5.91
N ALA A 145 -13.99 21.52 -5.01
CA ALA A 145 -12.66 22.07 -5.17
C ALA A 145 -12.03 22.35 -3.80
N GLU A 146 -10.79 21.89 -3.65
CA GLU A 146 -9.95 22.26 -2.53
C GLU A 146 -9.82 23.80 -2.43
N PRO A 147 -9.59 24.36 -1.22
CA PRO A 147 -9.34 25.77 -1.05
C PRO A 147 -8.27 26.28 -2.02
N ALA A 148 -8.44 27.52 -2.51
CA ALA A 148 -7.51 28.12 -3.46
C ALA A 148 -6.05 28.02 -2.96
N GLY A 149 -5.17 27.49 -3.82
CA GLY A 149 -3.75 27.28 -3.52
C GLY A 149 -3.40 25.91 -2.92
N VAL A 150 -4.39 25.06 -2.61
CA VAL A 150 -4.16 23.66 -2.26
C VAL A 150 -3.97 22.84 -3.53
N THR A 151 -2.86 22.11 -3.60
CA THR A 151 -2.58 21.19 -4.71
C THR A 151 -3.22 19.82 -4.48
N THR A 152 -3.35 19.04 -5.55
CA THR A 152 -3.87 17.67 -5.50
C THR A 152 -3.12 16.81 -4.48
N PRO A 153 -3.74 15.75 -3.92
CA PRO A 153 -3.02 14.82 -3.05
C PRO A 153 -1.80 14.20 -3.73
N LEU A 154 -1.90 13.82 -5.00
CA LEU A 154 -0.79 13.25 -5.75
C LEU A 154 0.40 14.22 -5.85
N ARG A 155 0.16 15.50 -6.15
CA ARG A 155 1.19 16.54 -6.16
C ARG A 155 1.88 16.73 -4.80
N ARG A 156 1.14 16.49 -3.71
CA ARG A 156 1.66 16.55 -2.33
C ARG A 156 2.43 15.28 -1.92
N GLY A 157 2.55 14.30 -2.81
CA GLY A 157 3.28 13.05 -2.57
C GLY A 157 2.44 11.94 -1.95
N TYR A 158 1.10 12.06 -1.94
CA TYR A 158 0.25 10.94 -1.54
C TYR A 158 0.20 9.90 -2.66
N VAL A 159 0.23 8.63 -2.30
CA VAL A 159 -0.33 7.61 -3.19
C VAL A 159 -1.83 7.85 -3.33
N THR A 160 -2.31 8.02 -4.54
CA THR A 160 -3.76 8.14 -4.83
C THR A 160 -4.26 6.83 -5.39
N LEU A 161 -5.46 6.42 -4.99
CA LEU A 161 -6.04 5.15 -5.41
C LEU A 161 -7.56 5.25 -5.45
N GLY A 162 -8.17 4.45 -6.32
CA GLY A 162 -9.62 4.35 -6.49
C GLY A 162 -9.99 3.11 -7.29
N SER A 163 -11.27 2.76 -7.31
CA SER A 163 -11.79 1.64 -8.12
C SER A 163 -13.19 1.91 -8.61
N ASP A 164 -13.65 1.09 -9.55
CA ASP A 164 -15.03 1.07 -10.07
C ASP A 164 -16.05 0.42 -9.14
N SER A 165 -15.61 -0.07 -7.98
CA SER A 165 -16.39 -0.77 -6.95
C SER A 165 -16.82 -2.21 -7.26
N GLY A 166 -16.35 -2.81 -8.35
CA GLY A 166 -16.64 -4.21 -8.70
C GLY A 166 -17.73 -4.40 -9.75
N HIS A 167 -17.97 -3.37 -10.56
CA HIS A 167 -18.79 -3.39 -11.76
C HIS A 167 -18.46 -2.17 -12.61
N GLU A 168 -18.85 -2.19 -13.89
CA GLU A 168 -18.84 -1.01 -14.76
C GLU A 168 -20.29 -0.59 -15.05
N GLY A 169 -20.55 0.72 -15.11
CA GLY A 169 -21.91 1.21 -15.31
C GLY A 169 -22.03 2.72 -15.33
N THR A 170 -23.22 3.19 -15.64
CA THR A 170 -23.57 4.62 -15.51
C THR A 170 -23.99 4.94 -14.07
N LEU A 171 -24.00 6.22 -13.69
CA LEU A 171 -24.16 6.70 -12.31
C LEU A 171 -25.28 6.05 -11.48
N PHE A 172 -26.38 5.62 -12.12
CA PHE A 172 -27.53 4.98 -11.44
C PHE A 172 -27.90 3.62 -12.05
N ASP A 173 -26.97 2.98 -12.77
CA ASP A 173 -27.16 1.61 -13.25
C ASP A 173 -27.00 0.63 -12.08
N GLY A 174 -28.13 0.10 -11.61
CA GLY A 174 -28.17 -0.86 -10.50
C GLY A 174 -28.12 -2.33 -10.94
N SER A 175 -27.86 -2.62 -12.23
CA SER A 175 -27.91 -4.00 -12.75
C SER A 175 -26.92 -4.95 -12.08
N PHE A 176 -25.78 -4.44 -11.60
CA PHE A 176 -24.78 -5.20 -10.83
C PHE A 176 -25.37 -5.84 -9.56
N ALA A 177 -26.39 -5.23 -8.95
CA ALA A 177 -26.94 -5.65 -7.67
C ALA A 177 -27.68 -7.00 -7.75
N ALA A 178 -27.87 -7.56 -8.95
CA ALA A 178 -28.35 -8.92 -9.15
C ALA A 178 -27.30 -10.00 -8.85
N ASN A 179 -26.03 -9.62 -8.70
CA ASN A 179 -24.95 -10.50 -8.26
C ASN A 179 -24.54 -10.17 -6.81
N ASP A 180 -24.54 -11.16 -5.93
CA ASP A 180 -24.26 -10.97 -4.50
C ASP A 180 -22.83 -10.47 -4.23
N GLU A 181 -21.83 -10.93 -5.00
CA GLU A 181 -20.45 -10.48 -4.84
C GLU A 181 -20.25 -9.05 -5.35
N ALA A 182 -20.82 -8.71 -6.51
CA ALA A 182 -20.81 -7.34 -7.03
C ALA A 182 -21.51 -6.37 -6.06
N LEU A 183 -22.67 -6.75 -5.53
CA LEU A 183 -23.39 -5.97 -4.51
C LEU A 183 -22.55 -5.79 -3.23
N ALA A 184 -21.85 -6.84 -2.79
CA ALA A 184 -20.97 -6.76 -1.62
C ALA A 184 -19.73 -5.89 -1.89
N ASN A 185 -19.19 -5.91 -3.10
CA ASN A 185 -18.08 -5.06 -3.51
C ASN A 185 -18.52 -3.58 -3.48
N TYR A 186 -19.64 -3.24 -4.10
CA TYR A 186 -20.25 -1.90 -4.01
C TYR A 186 -20.51 -1.47 -2.56
N ALA A 187 -21.08 -2.37 -1.74
CA ALA A 187 -21.38 -2.09 -0.34
C ALA A 187 -20.14 -1.85 0.54
N GLY A 188 -18.94 -2.19 0.04
CA GLY A 188 -17.68 -1.79 0.65
C GLY A 188 -16.53 -2.77 0.53
N ASN A 189 -16.74 -4.02 0.06
CA ASN A 189 -15.67 -5.01 -0.01
C ASN A 189 -14.55 -4.62 -0.98
N HIS A 190 -14.81 -3.77 -1.98
CA HIS A 190 -13.76 -3.29 -2.89
C HIS A 190 -12.65 -2.52 -2.15
N MET A 191 -12.99 -1.80 -1.07
CA MET A 191 -12.06 -0.94 -0.33
C MET A 191 -10.90 -1.71 0.34
N PRO A 192 -11.15 -2.71 1.21
CA PRO A 192 -10.07 -3.51 1.77
C PRO A 192 -9.33 -4.30 0.68
N ARG A 193 -10.01 -4.83 -0.34
CA ARG A 193 -9.35 -5.55 -1.45
C ARG A 193 -8.32 -4.65 -2.16
N LEU A 194 -8.71 -3.43 -2.49
CA LEU A 194 -7.86 -2.43 -3.11
C LEU A 194 -6.68 -2.03 -2.20
N LEU A 195 -6.92 -1.85 -0.90
CA LEU A 195 -5.85 -1.56 0.04
C LEU A 195 -4.79 -2.67 0.08
N PHE A 196 -5.21 -3.94 0.11
CA PHE A 196 -4.28 -5.06 0.04
C PHE A 196 -3.56 -5.12 -1.32
N PHE A 197 -4.26 -4.88 -2.43
CA PHE A 197 -3.64 -4.79 -3.76
C PHE A 197 -2.53 -3.73 -3.81
N LEU A 198 -2.79 -2.53 -3.28
CA LEU A 198 -1.78 -1.48 -3.12
C LEU A 198 -0.56 -1.96 -2.33
N THR A 199 -0.74 -2.66 -1.21
CA THR A 199 0.41 -3.12 -0.40
C THR A 199 1.33 -4.06 -1.19
N GLN A 200 0.79 -4.85 -2.11
CA GLN A 200 1.58 -5.79 -2.92
C GLN A 200 2.37 -5.06 -4.00
N ILE A 201 1.76 -4.06 -4.65
CA ILE A 201 2.43 -3.21 -5.63
C ILE A 201 3.52 -2.40 -4.94
N TRP A 202 3.18 -1.73 -3.84
CA TRP A 202 4.07 -0.86 -3.08
C TRP A 202 5.28 -1.60 -2.50
N GLY A 203 5.05 -2.76 -1.89
CA GLY A 203 6.09 -3.56 -1.23
C GLY A 203 7.19 -4.06 -2.17
N LYS A 204 6.90 -4.19 -3.47
CA LYS A 204 7.87 -4.62 -4.48
C LYS A 204 8.66 -3.47 -5.13
N THR A 205 8.15 -2.25 -5.09
CA THR A 205 8.75 -1.11 -5.79
C THR A 205 9.53 -0.16 -4.86
N TRP A 206 8.99 0.16 -3.68
CA TRP A 206 9.50 1.31 -2.91
C TRP A 206 10.17 0.94 -1.57
N VAL A 207 9.84 -0.20 -0.97
CA VAL A 207 10.42 -0.61 0.32
C VAL A 207 11.86 -1.15 0.17
N GLN A 208 12.19 -1.75 -0.98
CA GLN A 208 13.49 -2.41 -1.17
C GLN A 208 14.64 -1.48 -1.59
N ASN A 209 14.36 -0.26 -2.06
CA ASN A 209 15.39 0.68 -2.54
C ASN A 209 15.72 1.84 -1.58
N TRP A 210 14.99 1.97 -0.46
CA TRP A 210 15.21 3.04 0.53
C TRP A 210 15.72 2.52 1.89
N SER A 211 16.00 1.23 1.97
CA SER A 211 16.63 0.58 3.12
C SER A 211 18.08 0.21 2.81
N CYS A 212 18.90 1.20 2.46
CA CYS A 212 20.37 1.17 2.50
C CYS A 212 20.89 2.61 2.62
#